data_AF-A0A6N2W4M4-F1
#
_entry.id   AF-A0A6N2W4M4-F1
#
_cell.length_a   1.000
_cell.length_b   1.000
_cell.length_c   1.000
_cell.angle_alpha   90.00
_cell.angle_beta   90.00
_cell.angle_gamma   90.00
#
_symmetry.space_group_name_H-M   'P 1'
#
loop_
_entity.id
_entity.type
_entity.pdbx_description
1 polymer ?
#
loop_
_entity_poly.entity_id
_entity_poly.type
_entity_poly.pdbx_seq_one_letter_code
_entity_poly.pdbx_strand_id
1 'polypeptide(L)'
;MRKKIIGVMGLVMVLGAISPLSAYANENACIESEWNTIEEEKFDILIDEIISIKNDNPGFTDEQLLTIINKQISESRMEKGIIDIWNSLTESEKKLCIRYPFDALKVNTARNIATEQTQTKFGYSGLGDRSDAFRHGIWNAEMSILIGSEKAELFATAHEDKDVSGNESDGFPKTAHKEMDLHNNEVGRQMGEEHREVSEDELADIIYSDIYSESTQFVWLHE
;
A
#
# COMPACT_ATOMS: atom_id res chain seq x y z
N MET A 1 26.45 -35.93 -74.82
CA MET A 1 25.92 -34.75 -75.55
C MET A 1 25.32 -33.77 -74.55
N ARG A 2 25.82 -32.51 -74.52
CA ARG A 2 25.16 -31.22 -74.14
C ARG A 2 24.39 -31.18 -72.79
N LYS A 3 24.59 -30.25 -71.84
CA LYS A 3 25.16 -28.88 -71.80
C LYS A 3 25.52 -28.55 -70.33
N LYS A 4 26.51 -27.66 -70.13
CA LYS A 4 26.83 -26.96 -68.88
C LYS A 4 25.71 -25.98 -68.51
N ILE A 5 25.40 -25.83 -67.22
CA ILE A 5 24.94 -24.55 -66.63
C ILE A 5 25.61 -24.38 -65.25
N ILE A 6 26.33 -23.28 -65.12
CA ILE A 6 26.92 -22.71 -63.91
C ILE A 6 25.86 -21.78 -63.31
N GLY A 7 25.58 -21.86 -62.02
CA GLY A 7 24.75 -20.91 -61.26
C GLY A 7 25.35 -20.76 -59.86
N VAL A 8 26.22 -19.76 -59.65
CA VAL A 8 25.95 -18.45 -59.02
C VAL A 8 25.63 -18.55 -57.52
N MET A 9 26.55 -17.97 -56.73
CA MET A 9 26.47 -17.68 -55.30
C MET A 9 25.14 -17.02 -54.91
N GLY A 10 24.55 -17.49 -53.81
CA GLY A 10 23.53 -16.77 -53.05
C GLY A 10 23.85 -16.87 -51.56
N LEU A 11 24.70 -15.96 -51.07
CA LEU A 11 24.89 -15.72 -49.64
C LEU A 11 23.63 -15.01 -49.13
N VAL A 12 22.75 -15.73 -48.44
CA VAL A 12 21.61 -15.12 -47.75
C VAL A 12 22.13 -14.50 -46.45
N MET A 13 22.44 -13.20 -46.48
CA MET A 13 22.53 -12.39 -45.27
C MET A 13 21.11 -12.22 -44.72
N VAL A 14 20.77 -12.97 -43.67
CA VAL A 14 19.63 -12.65 -42.82
C VAL A 14 20.05 -11.46 -41.96
N LEU A 15 19.72 -10.25 -42.42
CA LEU A 15 19.69 -9.06 -41.56
C LEU A 15 18.51 -9.23 -40.60
N GLY A 16 18.78 -9.79 -39.42
CA GLY A 16 17.89 -9.68 -38.29
C GLY A 16 17.83 -8.21 -37.88
N ALA A 17 16.75 -7.54 -38.24
CA ALA A 17 16.42 -6.24 -37.69
C ALA A 17 16.21 -6.41 -36.18
N ILE A 18 17.19 -5.97 -35.40
CA ILE A 18 17.01 -5.74 -33.97
C ILE A 18 16.14 -4.49 -33.90
N SER A 19 14.84 -4.67 -33.85
CA SER A 19 13.94 -3.58 -33.47
C SER A 19 14.38 -3.13 -32.09
N PRO A 20 14.62 -1.83 -31.83
CA PRO A 20 14.70 -1.39 -30.45
C PRO A 20 13.35 -1.73 -29.83
N LEU A 21 13.37 -2.56 -28.78
CA LEU A 21 12.22 -2.71 -27.90
C LEU A 21 12.00 -1.30 -27.36
N SER A 22 11.03 -0.58 -27.91
CA SER A 22 10.55 0.66 -27.32
C SER A 22 10.04 0.29 -25.95
N ALA A 23 10.85 0.53 -24.91
CA ALA A 23 10.37 0.55 -23.55
C ALA A 23 9.36 1.70 -23.51
N TYR A 24 8.08 1.38 -23.66
CA TYR A 24 7.02 2.30 -23.32
C TYR A 24 7.09 2.43 -21.80
N ALA A 25 7.76 3.49 -21.32
CA ALA A 25 7.53 3.96 -19.97
C ALA A 25 6.03 4.26 -19.88
N ASN A 26 5.33 3.57 -18.99
CA ASN A 26 3.92 3.80 -18.76
C ASN A 26 3.79 5.22 -18.17
N GLU A 27 3.32 6.19 -18.95
CA GLU A 27 3.18 7.59 -18.51
C GLU A 27 2.34 7.68 -17.22
N ASN A 28 1.37 6.78 -17.05
CA ASN A 28 0.57 6.69 -15.83
C ASN A 28 1.40 6.24 -14.61
N ALA A 29 2.36 5.34 -14.79
CA ALA A 29 3.23 4.88 -13.71
C ALA A 29 4.19 6.00 -13.24
N CYS A 30 4.71 6.81 -14.17
CA CYS A 30 5.53 7.97 -13.81
C CYS A 30 4.72 9.01 -13.03
N ILE A 31 3.50 9.29 -13.47
CA ILE A 31 2.61 10.25 -12.81
C ILE A 31 2.24 9.75 -11.40
N GLU A 32 1.80 8.49 -11.27
CA GLU A 32 1.45 7.87 -9.99
C GLU A 32 2.63 7.86 -9.02
N SER A 33 3.85 7.56 -9.50
CA SER A 33 5.07 7.63 -8.67
C SER A 33 5.36 9.05 -8.15
N GLU A 34 5.10 10.08 -8.95
CA GLU A 34 5.31 11.48 -8.56
C GLU A 34 4.26 11.93 -7.51
N TRP A 35 2.99 11.53 -7.68
CA TRP A 35 1.95 11.80 -6.69
C TRP A 35 2.22 11.09 -5.35
N ASN A 36 2.63 9.82 -5.39
CA ASN A 36 2.98 9.07 -4.19
C ASN A 36 4.15 9.70 -3.43
N THR A 37 5.16 10.19 -4.16
CA THR A 37 6.31 10.90 -3.55
C THR A 37 5.87 12.20 -2.87
N ILE A 38 4.99 12.98 -3.51
CA ILE A 38 4.46 14.23 -2.95
C ILE A 38 3.58 13.96 -1.71
N GLU A 39 2.76 12.91 -1.72
CA GLU A 39 1.98 12.50 -0.56
C GLU A 39 2.87 12.04 0.61
N GLU A 40 3.96 11.30 0.31
CA GLU A 40 4.93 10.86 1.31
C GLU A 40 5.64 12.05 1.97
N GLU A 41 6.17 13.01 1.19
CA GLU A 41 6.79 14.22 1.74
C GLU A 41 5.81 15.02 2.63
N LYS A 42 4.52 15.06 2.28
CA LYS A 42 3.49 15.74 3.08
C LYS A 42 3.18 14.99 4.37
N PHE A 43 3.18 13.66 4.34
CA PHE A 43 3.01 12.85 5.53
C PHE A 43 4.19 13.01 6.48
N ASP A 44 5.42 13.08 5.97
CA ASP A 44 6.61 13.35 6.77
C ASP A 44 6.52 14.71 7.48
N ILE A 45 6.13 15.77 6.75
CA ILE A 45 5.92 17.10 7.34
C ILE A 45 4.85 17.07 8.44
N LEU A 46 3.76 16.31 8.23
CA LEU A 46 2.72 16.13 9.24
C LEU A 46 3.28 15.48 10.51
N ILE A 47 4.06 14.41 10.37
CA ILE A 47 4.67 13.72 11.51
C ILE A 47 5.68 14.61 12.24
N ASP A 48 6.49 15.39 11.50
CA ASP A 48 7.42 16.36 12.09
C ASP A 48 6.70 17.42 12.94
N GLU A 49 5.57 17.95 12.46
CA GLU A 49 4.75 18.89 13.21
C GLU A 49 4.19 18.24 14.49
N ILE A 50 3.68 17.00 14.40
CA ILE A 50 3.21 16.23 15.56
C ILE A 50 4.33 16.06 16.59
N ILE A 51 5.55 15.72 16.16
CA ILE A 51 6.72 15.58 17.02
C ILE A 51 7.07 16.92 17.68
N SER A 52 7.05 18.02 16.92
CA SER A 52 7.33 19.37 17.45
C SER A 52 6.34 19.72 18.57
N ILE A 53 5.04 19.54 18.33
CA ILE A 53 4.00 19.84 19.32
C ILE A 53 4.15 18.96 20.56
N LYS A 54 4.47 17.67 20.39
CA LYS A 54 4.71 16.74 21.50
C LYS A 54 5.90 17.19 22.36
N ASN A 55 6.98 17.63 21.73
CA ASN A 55 8.18 18.10 22.43
C ASN A 55 7.94 19.42 23.18
N ASP A 56 7.11 20.31 22.63
CA ASP A 56 6.74 21.58 23.26
C ASP A 56 5.75 21.41 24.43
N ASN A 57 5.09 20.26 24.54
CA ASN A 57 4.07 19.98 25.56
C ASN A 57 4.41 18.71 26.38
N PRO A 58 5.56 18.67 27.07
CA PRO A 58 5.96 17.49 27.83
C PRO A 58 4.96 17.21 28.97
N GLY A 59 4.51 15.96 29.06
CA GLY A 59 3.57 15.51 30.10
C GLY A 59 2.10 15.61 29.74
N PHE A 60 1.75 16.09 28.53
CA PHE A 60 0.38 16.07 28.03
C PHE A 60 -0.01 14.63 27.66
N THR A 61 -1.28 14.28 27.91
CA THR A 61 -1.84 13.02 27.42
C THR A 61 -2.11 13.09 25.92
N ASP A 62 -2.25 11.94 25.26
CA ASP A 62 -2.52 11.91 23.83
C ASP A 62 -3.85 12.58 23.45
N GLU A 63 -4.87 12.55 24.31
CA GLU A 63 -6.11 13.33 24.12
C GLU A 63 -5.89 14.85 24.18
N GLN A 64 -5.02 15.33 25.06
CA GLN A 64 -4.70 16.75 25.15
C GLN A 64 -3.88 17.19 23.93
N LEU A 65 -2.90 16.39 23.52
CA LEU A 65 -2.12 16.61 22.31
C LEU A 65 -3.02 16.60 21.07
N LEU A 66 -3.94 15.64 20.94
CA LEU A 66 -4.89 15.56 19.83
C LEU A 66 -5.74 16.84 19.72
N THR A 67 -6.20 17.38 20.86
CA THR A 67 -6.96 18.63 20.88
C THR A 67 -6.13 19.80 20.36
N ILE A 68 -4.86 19.90 20.78
CA ILE A 68 -3.94 20.95 20.34
C ILE A 68 -3.62 20.81 18.85
N ILE A 69 -3.27 19.60 18.40
CA ILE A 69 -2.92 19.30 17.02
C ILE A 69 -4.12 19.60 16.11
N ASN A 70 -5.33 19.14 16.44
CA ASN A 70 -6.53 19.45 15.66
C ASN A 70 -6.74 20.96 15.52
N LYS A 71 -6.55 21.71 16.61
CA LYS A 71 -6.65 23.18 16.58
C LYS A 71 -5.55 23.80 15.72
N GLN A 72 -4.30 23.41 15.92
CA GLN A 72 -3.17 23.97 15.18
C GLN A 72 -3.25 23.63 13.70
N ILE A 73 -3.51 22.38 13.32
CA ILE A 73 -3.66 21.99 11.92
C ILE A 73 -4.81 22.76 11.24
N SER A 74 -5.96 22.91 11.90
CA SER A 74 -7.10 23.67 11.34
C SER A 74 -6.89 25.18 11.26
N GLU A 75 -6.12 25.77 12.19
CA GLU A 75 -5.80 27.21 12.21
C GLU A 75 -4.48 27.55 11.47
N SER A 76 -3.71 26.53 11.08
CA SER A 76 -2.37 26.70 10.50
C SER A 76 -2.39 27.29 9.09
N ARG A 77 -1.22 27.78 8.66
CA ARG A 77 -0.91 28.03 7.25
C ARG A 77 -0.35 26.78 6.56
N MET A 78 -0.54 25.58 7.12
CA MET A 78 -0.05 24.37 6.47
C MET A 78 -0.67 24.22 5.09
N GLU A 79 0.07 23.58 4.20
CA GLU A 79 -0.43 23.29 2.87
C GLU A 79 -1.71 22.48 2.98
N LYS A 80 -2.70 22.81 2.14
CA LYS A 80 -4.00 22.14 2.11
C LYS A 80 -3.88 20.61 2.09
N GLY A 81 -2.91 20.06 1.36
CA GLY A 81 -2.68 18.62 1.29
C GLY A 81 -2.35 17.96 2.64
N ILE A 82 -1.61 18.64 3.51
CA ILE A 82 -1.28 18.12 4.86
C ILE A 82 -2.55 18.08 5.73
N ILE A 83 -3.38 19.11 5.61
CA ILE A 83 -4.67 19.19 6.31
C ILE A 83 -5.60 18.08 5.83
N ASP A 84 -5.63 17.81 4.51
CA ASP A 84 -6.46 16.77 3.91
C ASP A 84 -6.02 15.37 4.38
N ILE A 85 -4.71 15.10 4.45
CA ILE A 85 -4.14 13.87 5.03
C ILE A 85 -4.61 13.70 6.48
N TRP A 86 -4.39 14.69 7.33
CA TRP A 86 -4.78 14.59 8.75
C TRP A 86 -6.29 14.35 8.91
N ASN A 87 -7.13 14.98 8.09
CA ASN A 87 -8.57 14.82 8.16
C ASN A 87 -9.08 13.49 7.59
N SER A 88 -8.28 12.80 6.76
CA SER A 88 -8.63 11.46 6.26
C SER A 88 -8.40 10.35 7.29
N LEU A 89 -7.54 10.59 8.29
CA LEU A 89 -7.28 9.64 9.36
C LEU A 89 -8.49 9.50 10.29
N THR A 90 -8.77 8.28 10.74
CA THR A 90 -9.71 8.04 11.84
C THR A 90 -9.20 8.70 13.13
N GLU A 91 -10.09 8.99 14.06
CA GLU A 91 -9.67 9.53 15.37
C GLU A 91 -8.74 8.55 16.11
N SER A 92 -8.93 7.25 15.91
CA SER A 92 -8.06 6.19 16.45
C SER A 92 -6.67 6.22 15.81
N GLU A 93 -6.56 6.38 14.49
CA GLU A 93 -5.28 6.53 13.78
C GLU A 93 -4.53 7.80 14.22
N LYS A 94 -5.23 8.92 14.37
CA LYS A 94 -4.63 10.19 14.85
C LYS A 94 -3.96 10.01 16.21
N LYS A 95 -4.63 9.32 17.15
CA LYS A 95 -4.04 9.02 18.47
C LYS A 95 -2.80 8.14 18.36
N LEU A 96 -2.79 7.17 17.45
CA LEU A 96 -1.62 6.33 17.21
C LEU A 96 -0.47 7.10 16.55
N CYS A 97 -0.74 8.01 15.62
CA CYS A 97 0.27 8.91 15.04
C CYS A 97 0.94 9.77 16.12
N ILE A 98 0.16 10.29 17.08
CA ILE A 98 0.68 11.06 18.22
C ILE A 98 1.50 10.18 19.17
N ARG A 99 1.03 8.96 19.43
CA ARG A 99 1.67 8.03 20.36
C ARG A 99 2.96 7.44 19.82
N TYR A 100 2.96 7.07 18.54
CA TYR A 100 4.03 6.35 17.85
C TYR A 100 4.39 7.01 16.49
N PRO A 101 4.87 8.26 16.48
CA PRO A 101 5.07 9.02 15.23
C PRO A 101 6.04 8.34 14.25
N PHE A 102 7.13 7.74 14.74
CA PHE A 102 8.07 7.02 13.88
C PHE A 102 7.53 5.68 13.35
N ASP A 103 6.65 5.01 14.10
CA ASP A 103 6.00 3.80 13.60
C ASP A 103 4.94 4.19 12.55
N ALA A 104 4.26 5.34 12.71
CA ALA A 104 3.31 5.85 11.71
C ALA A 104 3.97 6.10 10.34
N LEU A 105 5.21 6.60 10.30
CA LEU A 105 5.99 6.70 9.06
C LEU A 105 6.15 5.35 8.38
N LYS A 106 6.51 4.32 9.15
CA LYS A 106 6.66 2.95 8.65
C LYS A 106 5.34 2.31 8.22
N VAL A 107 4.22 2.65 8.88
CA VAL A 107 2.88 2.25 8.45
C VAL A 107 2.56 2.83 7.08
N ASN A 108 2.94 4.09 6.82
CA ASN A 108 2.80 4.71 5.51
C ASN A 108 3.73 4.06 4.46
N THR A 109 4.97 3.71 4.83
CA THR A 109 5.86 2.92 3.96
C THR A 109 5.22 1.59 3.58
N ALA A 110 4.68 0.84 4.55
CA ALA A 110 3.98 -0.42 4.28
C ALA A 110 2.75 -0.24 3.38
N ARG A 111 2.00 0.86 3.54
CA ARG A 111 0.86 1.21 2.68
C ARG A 111 1.31 1.43 1.24
N ASN A 112 2.43 2.14 1.04
CA ASN A 112 2.98 2.39 -0.29
C ASN A 112 3.41 1.09 -0.97
N ILE A 113 4.14 0.22 -0.25
CA ILE A 113 4.51 -1.13 -0.73
C ILE A 113 3.26 -1.92 -1.13
N ALA A 114 2.24 -1.95 -0.26
CA ALA A 114 1.00 -2.67 -0.54
C ALA A 114 0.29 -2.16 -1.79
N THR A 115 0.26 -0.84 -1.98
CA THR A 115 -0.36 -0.20 -3.15
C THR A 115 0.39 -0.57 -4.43
N GLU A 116 1.73 -0.45 -4.43
CA GLU A 116 2.57 -0.78 -5.57
C GLU A 116 2.49 -2.26 -5.93
N GLN A 117 2.58 -3.16 -4.93
CA GLN A 117 2.48 -4.60 -5.15
C GLN A 117 1.09 -4.98 -5.67
N THR A 118 0.01 -4.38 -5.16
CA THR A 118 -1.34 -4.64 -5.65
C THR A 118 -1.46 -4.26 -7.13
N GLN A 119 -1.01 -3.05 -7.47
CA GLN A 119 -1.01 -2.57 -8.84
C GLN A 119 -0.12 -3.44 -9.76
N THR A 120 1.02 -3.92 -9.26
CA THR A 120 1.94 -4.80 -9.99
C THR A 120 1.35 -6.18 -10.26
N LYS A 121 0.72 -6.81 -9.26
CA LYS A 121 0.20 -8.18 -9.35
C LYS A 121 -1.16 -8.27 -10.04
N PHE A 122 -2.02 -7.28 -9.85
CA PHE A 122 -3.40 -7.30 -10.38
C PHE A 122 -3.60 -6.36 -11.57
N GLY A 123 -2.78 -5.31 -11.70
CA GLY A 123 -3.00 -4.26 -12.70
C GLY A 123 -4.12 -3.28 -12.35
N TYR A 124 -4.75 -3.45 -11.19
CA TYR A 124 -5.80 -2.59 -10.65
C TYR A 124 -5.91 -2.79 -9.12
N SER A 125 -6.70 -1.93 -8.46
CA SER A 125 -6.98 -2.00 -7.02
C SER A 125 -8.49 -1.90 -6.77
N GLY A 126 -9.12 -3.04 -6.55
CA GLY A 126 -10.55 -3.20 -6.29
C GLY A 126 -10.93 -3.03 -4.81
N LEU A 127 -12.24 -2.97 -4.59
CA LEU A 127 -12.91 -2.93 -3.29
C LEU A 127 -13.69 -4.24 -3.15
N GLY A 128 -13.52 -4.96 -2.04
CA GLY A 128 -14.24 -6.21 -1.76
C GLY A 128 -13.79 -7.44 -2.56
N ASP A 129 -12.77 -7.32 -3.42
CA ASP A 129 -12.31 -8.40 -4.29
C ASP A 129 -10.95 -8.99 -3.87
N ARG A 130 -10.41 -9.90 -4.69
CA ARG A 130 -9.10 -10.51 -4.42
C ARG A 130 -7.95 -9.52 -4.31
N SER A 131 -7.98 -8.45 -5.09
CA SER A 131 -6.93 -7.43 -5.04
C SER A 131 -7.00 -6.64 -3.73
N ASP A 132 -8.21 -6.50 -3.16
CA ASP A 132 -8.41 -5.92 -1.83
C ASP A 132 -7.88 -6.84 -0.73
N ALA A 133 -8.24 -8.13 -0.78
CA ALA A 133 -7.70 -9.13 0.15
C ALA A 133 -6.17 -9.19 0.11
N PHE A 134 -5.58 -9.15 -1.09
CA PHE A 134 -4.13 -9.04 -1.27
C PHE A 134 -3.56 -7.79 -0.61
N ARG A 135 -4.13 -6.62 -0.92
CA ARG A 135 -3.65 -5.33 -0.43
C ARG A 135 -3.62 -5.28 1.10
N HIS A 136 -4.69 -5.75 1.75
CA HIS A 136 -4.76 -5.84 3.21
C HIS A 136 -3.73 -6.84 3.77
N GLY A 137 -3.58 -7.99 3.11
CA GLY A 137 -2.60 -9.02 3.46
C GLY A 137 -1.17 -8.51 3.43
N ILE A 138 -0.71 -7.98 2.30
CA ILE A 138 0.66 -7.46 2.16
C ILE A 138 0.90 -6.25 3.06
N TRP A 139 -0.07 -5.35 3.21
CA TRP A 139 0.07 -4.20 4.12
C TRP A 139 0.33 -4.64 5.55
N ASN A 140 -0.41 -5.64 6.05
CA ASN A 140 -0.23 -6.14 7.41
C ASN A 140 1.02 -7.00 7.57
N ALA A 141 1.43 -7.72 6.52
CA ALA A 141 2.67 -8.47 6.53
C ALA A 141 3.88 -7.53 6.66
N GLU A 142 3.93 -6.48 5.84
CA GLU A 142 4.98 -5.45 5.87
C GLU A 142 4.98 -4.66 7.18
N MET A 143 3.81 -4.26 7.67
CA MET A 143 3.71 -3.63 8.99
C MET A 143 4.28 -4.55 10.10
N SER A 144 3.98 -5.84 10.06
CA SER A 144 4.47 -6.78 11.07
C SER A 144 5.99 -6.92 11.07
N ILE A 145 6.62 -6.80 9.90
CA ILE A 145 8.07 -6.80 9.74
C ILE A 145 8.67 -5.46 10.24
N LEU A 146 8.08 -4.33 9.87
CA LEU A 146 8.65 -3.00 10.13
C LEU A 146 8.45 -2.50 11.57
N ILE A 147 7.30 -2.79 12.18
CA ILE A 147 6.88 -2.26 13.48
C ILE A 147 6.47 -3.33 14.49
N GLY A 148 6.45 -4.61 14.09
CA GLY A 148 6.03 -5.73 14.93
C GLY A 148 4.51 -5.94 14.92
N SER A 149 4.09 -7.21 15.01
CA SER A 149 2.69 -7.63 14.88
C SER A 149 1.73 -6.93 15.86
N GLU A 150 2.13 -6.73 17.12
CA GLU A 150 1.29 -6.03 18.11
C GLU A 150 0.95 -4.59 17.69
N LYS A 151 1.92 -3.84 17.13
CA LYS A 151 1.65 -2.48 16.65
C LYS A 151 0.94 -2.49 15.31
N ALA A 152 1.26 -3.44 14.44
CA ALA A 152 0.56 -3.63 13.18
C ALA A 152 -0.95 -3.84 13.42
N GLU A 153 -1.31 -4.67 14.41
CA GLU A 153 -2.70 -4.88 14.81
C GLU A 153 -3.37 -3.58 15.29
N LEU A 154 -2.69 -2.78 16.12
CA LEU A 154 -3.22 -1.50 16.60
C LEU A 154 -3.53 -0.55 15.44
N PHE A 155 -2.59 -0.36 14.52
CA PHE A 155 -2.76 0.54 13.37
C PHE A 155 -3.81 0.02 12.39
N ALA A 156 -3.76 -1.26 12.02
CA ALA A 156 -4.73 -1.87 11.11
C ALA A 156 -6.16 -1.82 11.70
N THR A 157 -6.33 -2.12 12.99
CA THR A 157 -7.65 -2.05 13.64
C THR A 157 -8.16 -0.62 13.71
N ALA A 158 -7.28 0.36 13.96
CA ALA A 158 -7.64 1.78 13.93
C ALA A 158 -8.06 2.26 12.54
N HIS A 159 -7.46 1.70 11.48
CA HIS A 159 -7.85 1.98 10.09
C HIS A 159 -9.29 1.52 9.79
N GLU A 160 -9.71 0.39 10.38
CA GLU A 160 -11.07 -0.11 10.21
C GLU A 160 -12.10 0.55 11.15
N ASP A 161 -11.71 1.54 11.95
CA ASP A 161 -12.60 2.32 12.84
C ASP A 161 -13.38 3.40 12.08
N LYS A 162 -13.98 3.00 10.95
CA LYS A 162 -14.81 3.83 10.07
C LYS A 162 -16.29 3.62 10.35
N ASP A 163 -17.13 4.54 9.89
CA ASP A 163 -18.59 4.37 9.94
C ASP A 163 -19.04 3.21 9.05
N VAL A 164 -19.61 2.18 9.68
CA VAL A 164 -20.11 0.97 9.02
C VAL A 164 -21.61 1.02 8.71
N SER A 165 -22.21 2.22 8.72
CA SER A 165 -23.61 2.37 8.34
C SER A 165 -23.81 2.28 6.83
N GLY A 166 -24.80 1.49 6.41
CA GLY A 166 -25.17 1.32 5.00
C GLY A 166 -24.27 0.38 4.22
N ASN A 167 -24.18 0.62 2.92
CA ASN A 167 -23.44 -0.21 1.97
C ASN A 167 -22.30 0.58 1.34
N GLU A 168 -21.27 -0.14 0.89
CA GLU A 168 -20.23 0.38 0.02
C GLU A 168 -20.68 0.50 -1.44
N SER A 169 -19.83 1.08 -2.28
CA SER A 169 -20.10 1.33 -3.70
C SER A 169 -20.32 0.06 -4.54
N ASP A 170 -19.81 -1.08 -4.09
CA ASP A 170 -20.00 -2.41 -4.68
C ASP A 170 -21.38 -3.03 -4.31
N GLY A 171 -22.14 -2.38 -3.44
CA GLY A 171 -23.45 -2.82 -2.98
C GLY A 171 -23.43 -3.73 -1.76
N PHE A 172 -22.27 -4.11 -1.24
CA PHE A 172 -22.15 -4.93 -0.03
C PHE A 172 -22.22 -4.07 1.24
N PRO A 173 -22.71 -4.62 2.38
CA PRO A 173 -22.73 -3.88 3.65
C PRO A 173 -21.31 -3.48 4.08
N LYS A 174 -21.14 -2.25 4.59
CA LYS A 174 -19.84 -1.80 5.12
C LYS A 174 -19.33 -2.65 6.27
N THR A 175 -20.23 -3.28 7.02
CA THR A 175 -19.87 -4.25 8.07
C THR A 175 -19.19 -5.49 7.49
N ALA A 176 -19.60 -5.94 6.29
CA ALA A 176 -18.98 -7.09 5.64
C ALA A 176 -17.57 -6.77 5.13
N HIS A 177 -17.36 -5.56 4.58
CA HIS A 177 -16.03 -5.04 4.25
C HIS A 177 -15.14 -5.00 5.48
N LYS A 178 -15.58 -4.36 6.57
CA LYS A 178 -14.83 -4.32 7.82
C LYS A 178 -14.46 -5.72 8.36
N GLU A 179 -15.37 -6.68 8.29
CA GLU A 179 -15.11 -8.06 8.72
C GLU A 179 -14.07 -8.75 7.83
N MET A 180 -14.15 -8.57 6.51
CA MET A 180 -13.16 -9.03 5.54
C MET A 180 -11.79 -8.41 5.82
N ASP A 181 -11.73 -7.10 5.96
CA ASP A 181 -10.49 -6.34 6.16
C ASP A 181 -9.81 -6.75 7.47
N LEU A 182 -10.55 -6.82 8.58
CA LEU A 182 -10.00 -7.28 9.87
C LEU A 182 -9.45 -8.71 9.81
N HIS A 183 -10.11 -9.61 9.09
CA HIS A 183 -9.66 -10.99 8.90
C HIS A 183 -8.40 -11.06 8.05
N ASN A 184 -8.40 -10.41 6.89
CA ASN A 184 -7.25 -10.39 5.97
C ASN A 184 -6.04 -9.66 6.58
N ASN A 185 -6.29 -8.64 7.41
CA ASN A 185 -5.27 -7.97 8.20
C ASN A 185 -4.57 -8.97 9.15
N GLU A 186 -5.33 -9.81 9.87
CA GLU A 186 -4.76 -10.84 10.75
C GLU A 186 -3.97 -11.91 10.00
N VAL A 187 -4.51 -12.43 8.89
CA VAL A 187 -3.80 -13.40 8.04
C VAL A 187 -2.48 -12.79 7.52
N GLY A 188 -2.52 -11.55 7.04
CA GLY A 188 -1.34 -10.81 6.60
C GLY A 188 -0.28 -10.68 7.70
N ARG A 189 -0.68 -10.32 8.93
CA ARG A 189 0.26 -10.25 10.06
C ARG A 189 0.96 -11.58 10.31
N GLN A 190 0.20 -12.68 10.36
CA GLN A 190 0.77 -14.02 10.55
C GLN A 190 1.78 -14.36 9.46
N MET A 191 1.46 -14.09 8.19
CA MET A 191 2.36 -14.33 7.08
C MET A 191 3.65 -13.49 7.17
N GLY A 192 3.54 -12.21 7.55
CA GLY A 192 4.70 -11.35 7.79
C GLY A 192 5.59 -11.86 8.93
N GLU A 193 5.00 -12.45 9.97
CA GLU A 193 5.76 -13.05 11.07
C GLU A 193 6.49 -14.35 10.68
N GLU A 194 5.87 -15.16 9.81
CA GLU A 194 6.44 -16.41 9.31
C GLU A 194 7.55 -16.18 8.28
N HIS A 195 7.50 -15.06 7.54
CA HIS A 195 8.38 -14.77 6.41
C HIS A 195 9.26 -13.52 6.61
N ARG A 196 9.64 -13.19 7.85
CA ARG A 196 10.40 -11.96 8.18
C ARG A 196 11.74 -11.78 7.46
N GLU A 197 12.30 -12.85 6.90
CA GLU A 197 13.63 -12.85 6.27
C GLU A 197 13.61 -12.75 4.75
N VAL A 198 12.42 -12.79 4.12
CA VAL A 198 12.29 -12.67 2.66
C VAL A 198 12.20 -11.20 2.25
N SER A 199 12.49 -10.90 0.98
CA SER A 199 12.32 -9.55 0.43
C SER A 199 10.84 -9.19 0.24
N GLU A 200 10.55 -7.89 0.11
CA GLU A 200 9.19 -7.35 -0.14
C GLU A 200 8.55 -8.02 -1.38
N ASP A 201 9.30 -8.18 -2.47
CA ASP A 201 8.84 -8.85 -3.70
C ASP A 201 8.53 -10.33 -3.48
N GLU A 202 9.39 -11.04 -2.73
CA GLU A 202 9.18 -12.45 -2.40
C GLU A 202 7.97 -12.63 -1.49
N LEU A 203 7.78 -11.74 -0.51
CA LEU A 203 6.62 -11.74 0.38
C LEU A 203 5.34 -11.50 -0.41
N ALA A 204 5.36 -10.53 -1.32
CA ALA A 204 4.24 -10.27 -2.23
C ALA A 204 3.95 -11.47 -3.13
N ASP A 205 4.96 -12.18 -3.66
CA ASP A 205 4.77 -13.41 -4.43
C ASP A 205 4.16 -14.55 -3.61
N ILE A 206 4.57 -14.70 -2.34
CA ILE A 206 4.04 -15.71 -1.42
C ILE A 206 2.56 -15.42 -1.13
N ILE A 207 2.22 -14.20 -0.74
CA ILE A 207 0.83 -13.81 -0.44
C ILE A 207 -0.04 -13.91 -1.69
N TYR A 208 0.46 -13.45 -2.84
CA TYR A 208 -0.26 -13.55 -4.11
C TYR A 208 -0.53 -15.01 -4.49
N SER A 209 0.45 -15.89 -4.33
CA SER A 209 0.27 -17.32 -4.58
C SER A 209 -0.72 -17.96 -3.62
N ASP A 210 -0.71 -17.55 -2.34
CA ASP A 210 -1.66 -18.07 -1.36
C ASP A 210 -3.11 -17.73 -1.73
N ILE A 211 -3.40 -16.50 -2.20
CA ILE A 211 -4.75 -16.07 -2.60
C ILE A 211 -5.40 -16.97 -3.65
N TYR A 212 -4.60 -17.58 -4.53
CA TYR A 212 -5.09 -18.50 -5.56
C TYR A 212 -5.02 -19.97 -5.13
N SER A 213 -4.57 -20.26 -3.92
CA SER A 213 -4.48 -21.62 -3.39
C SER A 213 -5.85 -22.11 -2.89
N GLU A 214 -6.09 -23.42 -2.98
CA GLU A 214 -7.31 -24.04 -2.43
C GLU A 214 -7.38 -23.96 -0.90
N SER A 215 -6.24 -23.71 -0.24
CA SER A 215 -6.10 -23.64 1.22
C SER A 215 -6.08 -22.22 1.77
N THR A 216 -6.27 -21.21 0.92
CA THR A 216 -6.13 -19.81 1.32
C THR A 216 -6.99 -19.49 2.53
N GLN A 217 -6.42 -18.74 3.45
CA GLN A 217 -7.18 -18.17 4.57
C GLN A 217 -7.72 -16.79 4.24
N PHE A 218 -7.28 -16.14 3.15
CA PHE A 218 -7.83 -14.87 2.72
C PHE A 218 -9.28 -15.01 2.27
N VAL A 219 -10.07 -13.97 2.52
CA VAL A 219 -11.49 -13.90 2.14
C VAL A 219 -11.76 -12.64 1.33
N TRP A 220 -12.73 -12.72 0.42
CA TRP A 220 -13.22 -11.58 -0.37
C TRP A 220 -14.74 -11.68 -0.54
N LEU A 221 -15.40 -10.56 -0.83
CA LEU A 221 -16.87 -10.47 -0.93
C LEU A 221 -17.36 -10.84 -2.33
N HIS A 222 -16.59 -10.53 -3.36
CA HIS A 222 -16.94 -10.83 -4.74
C HIS A 222 -15.71 -10.99 -5.64
N GLU A 223 -15.95 -11.51 -6.83
CA GLU A 223 -14.94 -11.69 -7.88
C GLU A 223 -14.56 -10.37 -8.56
#